data_AF-A0AB33Z6T2-F1
#
_entry.id   AF-A0AB33Z6T2-F1
#
_cell.length_a   1.000
_cell.length_b   1.000
_cell.length_c   1.000
_cell.angle_alpha   90.00
_cell.angle_beta   90.00
_cell.angle_gamma   90.00
#
_symmetry.space_group_name_H-M   'P 1'
#
loop_
_entity.id
_entity.type
_entity.pdbx_description
1 polymer ?
#
loop_
_entity_poly.entity_id
_entity_poly.type
_entity_poly.pdbx_seq_one_letter_code
_entity_poly.pdbx_strand_id
1 'polypeptide(L)'
;MKYFNTKWLFFLMTHWFLLTSLGHAKMAFESNIDTKALEAFGVNAGFLSQMPNALKKMNKEEEWKKLVKRFDVNYKFIPIIKNMLIEASVPQEFLFLAMAESKFSSMAYSRKKAVGIWQFMPSTAKELGLKVNHYIDERRDPIKSTQAAITYLKRLYKQTGEWYLVAMAYNYGLRKVQNAIKAAGTSDIKILLDEDKKYLPKETREYIRSILSLALKFNSLDNLKDKEYLLNRGARVSLVGVPFKRRTSLIQVAKNLNLSLETLKSYNHQFRYNILPSKDPTYTIYIPYEKLALFKQRQLKQNKNIQASPKSPFITHVVLPKETLSSIAKRYQVSISSIQLANNLKDSNIFIHQRLIIPTNKKLLATREF
;
A
#
# COMPACT_ATOMS: atom_id res chain seq x y z
N MET A 1 -9.55 71.27 27.97
CA MET A 1 -8.96 70.20 27.13
C MET A 1 -9.23 68.86 27.80
N LYS A 2 -10.08 68.01 27.21
CA LYS A 2 -10.44 66.70 27.79
C LYS A 2 -9.27 65.74 27.64
N TYR A 3 -8.83 65.19 28.76
CA TYR A 3 -7.79 64.16 28.85
C TYR A 3 -8.20 62.91 28.07
N PHE A 4 -7.54 62.69 26.93
CA PHE A 4 -7.60 61.42 26.22
C PHE A 4 -6.84 60.37 27.05
N ASN A 5 -7.57 59.38 27.54
CA ASN A 5 -7.06 58.33 28.41
C ASN A 5 -6.16 57.38 27.60
N THR A 6 -4.84 57.51 27.79
CA THR A 6 -3.78 56.77 27.10
C THR A 6 -3.90 55.24 27.21
N LYS A 7 -4.68 54.74 28.17
CA LYS A 7 -4.96 53.29 28.31
C LYS A 7 -5.82 52.72 27.16
N TRP A 8 -6.67 53.53 26.52
CA TRP A 8 -7.52 53.05 25.41
C TRP A 8 -6.74 52.91 24.08
N LEU A 9 -5.76 53.79 23.83
CA LEU A 9 -4.89 53.69 22.66
C LEU A 9 -4.00 52.44 22.70
N PHE A 10 -3.52 52.06 23.88
CA PHE A 10 -2.72 50.84 24.06
C PHE A 10 -3.54 49.56 23.82
N PHE A 11 -4.81 49.54 24.21
CA PHE A 11 -5.68 48.37 24.01
C PHE A 11 -6.09 48.19 22.54
N LEU A 12 -6.35 49.29 21.83
CA LEU A 12 -6.64 49.29 20.38
C LEU A 12 -5.39 48.96 19.54
N MET A 13 -4.21 49.49 19.89
CA MET A 13 -2.97 49.14 19.17
C MET A 13 -2.54 47.68 19.40
N THR A 14 -2.69 47.13 20.60
CA THR A 14 -2.35 45.73 20.88
C THR A 14 -3.32 44.75 20.20
N HIS A 15 -4.62 45.07 20.14
CA HIS A 15 -5.58 44.28 19.36
C HIS A 15 -5.35 44.41 17.84
N TRP A 16 -4.98 45.58 17.34
CA TRP A 16 -4.63 45.76 15.92
C TRP A 16 -3.35 44.98 15.58
N PHE A 17 -2.30 45.03 16.42
CA PHE A 17 -1.07 44.25 16.23
C PHE A 17 -1.27 42.73 16.37
N LEU A 18 -2.19 42.27 17.23
CA LEU A 18 -2.56 40.85 17.32
C LEU A 18 -3.36 40.39 16.10
N LEU A 19 -4.32 41.19 15.63
CA LEU A 19 -5.10 40.89 14.42
C LEU A 19 -4.26 40.97 13.14
N THR A 20 -3.33 41.93 13.04
CA THR A 20 -2.39 41.98 11.92
C THR A 20 -1.35 40.89 12.02
N SER A 21 -0.76 40.58 13.17
CA SER A 21 0.20 39.46 13.27
C SER A 21 -0.44 38.10 12.98
N LEU A 22 -1.70 37.86 13.40
CA LEU A 22 -2.48 36.69 13.00
C LEU A 22 -2.80 36.69 11.50
N GLY A 23 -3.14 37.84 10.93
CA GLY A 23 -3.37 38.01 9.49
C GLY A 23 -2.11 37.79 8.65
N HIS A 24 -0.97 38.32 9.08
CA HIS A 24 0.34 38.16 8.42
C HIS A 24 0.88 36.75 8.62
N ALA A 25 0.66 36.09 9.77
CA ALA A 25 1.03 34.69 9.96
C ALA A 25 0.14 33.76 9.12
N LYS A 26 -1.16 34.07 8.96
CA LYS A 26 -2.08 33.34 8.08
C LYS A 26 -1.71 33.55 6.60
N MET A 27 -1.40 34.77 6.18
CA MET A 27 -0.95 35.09 4.82
C MET A 27 0.45 34.54 4.51
N ALA A 28 1.41 34.59 5.44
CA ALA A 28 2.75 34.03 5.26
C ALA A 28 2.78 32.50 5.28
N PHE A 29 1.78 31.87 5.93
CA PHE A 29 1.56 30.42 5.87
C PHE A 29 0.85 30.03 4.57
N GLU A 30 -0.19 30.77 4.15
CA GLU A 30 -0.87 30.57 2.85
C GLU A 30 0.08 30.82 1.66
N SER A 31 1.04 31.75 1.76
CA SER A 31 1.99 32.08 0.68
C SER A 31 3.09 31.04 0.48
N ASN A 32 3.28 30.09 1.40
CA ASN A 32 4.32 29.06 1.34
C ASN A 32 3.78 27.64 1.12
N ILE A 33 2.46 27.48 0.96
CA ILE A 33 1.85 26.18 0.66
C ILE A 33 1.80 25.99 -0.85
N ASP A 34 2.55 25.01 -1.34
CA ASP A 34 2.42 24.56 -2.72
C ASP A 34 1.08 23.82 -2.90
N THR A 35 0.16 24.48 -3.61
CA THR A 35 -1.21 24.03 -3.87
C THR A 35 -1.33 23.02 -5.01
N LYS A 36 -0.24 22.71 -5.73
CA LYS A 36 -0.27 21.79 -6.89
C LYS A 36 -0.89 20.43 -6.56
N ALA A 37 -0.65 19.92 -5.36
CA ALA A 37 -1.24 18.65 -4.96
C ALA A 37 -2.76 18.72 -4.73
N LEU A 38 -3.30 19.87 -4.32
CA LEU A 38 -4.75 20.08 -4.21
C LEU A 38 -5.37 20.22 -5.59
N GLU A 39 -4.72 20.97 -6.47
CA GLU A 39 -5.14 21.17 -7.86
C GLU A 39 -5.19 19.84 -8.60
N ALA A 40 -4.24 18.94 -8.35
CA ALA A 40 -4.26 17.58 -8.89
C ALA A 40 -5.47 16.74 -8.43
N PHE A 41 -6.04 17.05 -7.25
CA PHE A 41 -7.32 16.48 -6.81
C PHE A 41 -8.54 17.27 -7.32
N GLY A 42 -8.37 18.39 -8.02
CA GLY A 42 -9.46 19.29 -8.41
C GLY A 42 -9.96 20.17 -7.26
N VAL A 43 -9.13 20.44 -6.25
CA VAL A 43 -9.48 21.22 -5.06
C VAL A 43 -8.83 22.59 -5.13
N ASN A 44 -9.64 23.65 -5.03
CA ASN A 44 -9.14 25.04 -5.02
C ASN A 44 -8.43 25.38 -3.70
N ALA A 45 -7.36 26.18 -3.79
CA ALA A 45 -6.58 26.70 -2.65
C ALA A 45 -7.43 27.36 -1.55
N GLY A 46 -8.53 28.03 -1.90
CA GLY A 46 -9.45 28.66 -0.94
C GLY A 46 -10.07 27.67 0.07
N PHE A 47 -10.09 26.37 -0.26
CA PHE A 47 -10.50 25.31 0.65
C PHE A 47 -9.58 25.18 1.90
N LEU A 48 -8.30 25.53 1.76
CA LEU A 48 -7.31 25.42 2.84
C LEU A 48 -7.63 26.28 4.05
N SER A 49 -8.17 27.48 3.80
CA SER A 49 -8.53 28.46 4.83
C SER A 49 -9.55 27.89 5.85
N GLN A 50 -10.24 26.81 5.50
CA GLN A 50 -11.28 26.15 6.30
C GLN A 50 -10.87 24.76 6.83
N MET A 51 -9.60 24.37 6.68
CA MET A 51 -8.99 23.18 7.28
C MET A 51 -8.02 23.45 8.46
N PRO A 52 -8.24 24.42 9.37
CA PRO A 52 -7.24 24.78 10.37
C PRO A 52 -6.90 23.62 11.34
N ASN A 53 -7.87 22.74 11.63
CA ASN A 53 -7.66 21.61 12.53
C ASN A 53 -6.90 20.44 11.88
N ALA A 54 -7.05 20.23 10.58
CA ALA A 54 -6.36 19.15 9.87
C ALA A 54 -4.85 19.43 9.79
N LEU A 55 -4.50 20.69 9.53
CA LEU A 55 -3.13 21.19 9.56
C LEU A 55 -2.53 21.14 10.98
N LYS A 56 -3.28 21.58 11.99
CA LYS A 56 -2.84 21.52 13.40
C LYS A 56 -2.55 20.10 13.90
N LYS A 57 -3.38 19.11 13.53
CA LYS A 57 -3.20 17.71 13.97
C LYS A 57 -1.94 17.07 13.38
N MET A 58 -1.51 17.51 12.19
CA MET A 58 -0.32 17.02 11.49
C MET A 58 0.99 17.76 11.84
N ASN A 59 0.94 18.84 12.63
CA ASN A 59 2.12 19.56 13.11
C ASN A 59 2.86 18.87 14.27
N LYS A 60 2.44 17.67 14.68
CA LYS A 60 3.24 16.83 15.58
C LYS A 60 4.41 16.21 14.81
N GLU A 61 5.56 16.88 14.84
CA GLU A 61 6.84 16.46 14.23
C GLU A 61 7.15 14.97 14.47
N GLU A 62 6.83 14.47 15.66
CA GLU A 62 7.07 13.08 16.07
C GLU A 62 6.18 12.06 15.35
N GLU A 63 4.90 12.37 15.15
CA GLU A 63 3.98 11.50 14.38
C GLU A 63 4.41 11.45 12.91
N TRP A 64 4.89 12.57 12.39
CA TRP A 64 5.45 12.66 11.06
C TRP A 64 6.74 11.86 10.90
N LYS A 65 7.69 11.97 11.84
CA LYS A 65 8.92 11.14 11.83
C LYS A 65 8.59 9.64 11.86
N LYS A 66 7.61 9.23 12.67
CA LYS A 66 7.11 7.83 12.69
C LYS A 66 6.47 7.41 11.38
N LEU A 67 5.71 8.31 10.75
CA LEU A 67 5.11 8.10 9.44
C LEU A 67 6.22 7.93 8.39
N VAL A 68 7.17 8.87 8.30
CA VAL A 68 8.37 8.86 7.44
C VAL A 68 9.16 7.54 7.58
N LYS A 69 9.47 7.12 8.81
CA LYS A 69 10.22 5.88 9.07
C LYS A 69 9.51 4.64 8.53
N ARG A 70 8.17 4.62 8.53
CA ARG A 70 7.38 3.53 7.96
C ARG A 70 7.40 3.50 6.42
N PHE A 71 7.62 4.63 5.75
CA PHE A 71 7.85 4.63 4.29
C PHE A 71 9.18 4.01 3.95
N ASP A 72 10.23 4.29 4.72
CA ASP A 72 11.59 3.85 4.35
C ASP A 72 11.68 2.32 4.22
N VAL A 73 10.85 1.58 4.98
CA VAL A 73 10.75 0.10 4.91
C VAL A 73 10.02 -0.40 3.67
N ASN A 74 8.99 0.32 3.18
CA ASN A 74 8.16 -0.07 2.03
C ASN A 74 8.49 0.72 0.75
N TYR A 75 9.52 1.55 0.80
CA TYR A 75 9.92 2.52 -0.23
C TYR A 75 10.11 1.92 -1.62
N LYS A 76 10.53 0.64 -1.65
CA LYS A 76 10.99 -0.06 -2.87
C LYS A 76 9.98 -0.04 -4.01
N PHE A 77 8.69 0.02 -3.70
CA PHE A 77 7.61 0.03 -4.70
C PHE A 77 7.10 1.43 -5.04
N ILE A 78 7.38 2.45 -4.23
CA ILE A 78 6.81 3.80 -4.42
C ILE A 78 7.15 4.37 -5.79
N PRO A 79 8.41 4.35 -6.27
CA PRO A 79 8.73 4.86 -7.61
C PRO A 79 8.04 4.07 -8.73
N ILE A 80 7.91 2.74 -8.60
CA ILE A 80 7.20 1.90 -9.56
C ILE A 80 5.73 2.30 -9.60
N ILE A 81 5.08 2.40 -8.44
CA ILE A 81 3.66 2.77 -8.32
C ILE A 81 3.43 4.17 -8.88
N LYS A 82 4.30 5.13 -8.55
CA LYS A 82 4.24 6.49 -9.08
C LYS A 82 4.30 6.50 -10.60
N ASN A 83 5.27 5.79 -11.20
CA ASN A 83 5.38 5.71 -12.65
C ASN A 83 4.14 5.08 -13.29
N MET A 84 3.61 4.00 -12.70
CA MET A 84 2.37 3.38 -13.17
C MET A 84 1.17 4.36 -13.13
N LEU A 85 1.06 5.22 -12.11
CA LEU A 85 0.01 6.24 -12.04
C LEU A 85 0.19 7.28 -13.15
N ILE A 86 1.40 7.81 -13.32
CA ILE A 86 1.73 8.82 -14.35
C ILE A 86 1.46 8.27 -15.75
N GLU A 87 1.95 7.07 -16.07
CA GLU A 87 1.75 6.39 -17.36
C GLU A 87 0.25 6.16 -17.65
N ALA A 88 -0.56 5.96 -16.62
CA ALA A 88 -2.00 5.77 -16.74
C ALA A 88 -2.83 7.06 -16.77
N SER A 89 -2.17 8.23 -16.69
CA SER A 89 -2.77 9.56 -16.52
C SER A 89 -3.65 9.67 -15.27
N VAL A 90 -3.24 8.99 -14.19
CA VAL A 90 -3.82 9.15 -12.85
C VAL A 90 -2.90 10.08 -12.05
N PRO A 91 -3.43 11.08 -11.33
CA PRO A 91 -2.61 11.96 -10.51
C PRO A 91 -1.74 11.16 -9.52
N GLN A 92 -0.44 11.47 -9.49
CA GLN A 92 0.51 10.80 -8.58
C GLN A 92 0.14 11.02 -7.10
N GLU A 93 -0.66 12.05 -6.81
CA GLU A 93 -1.17 12.39 -5.48
C GLU A 93 -2.06 11.28 -4.90
N PHE A 94 -2.57 10.35 -5.72
CA PHE A 94 -3.18 9.11 -5.24
C PHE A 94 -2.21 8.19 -4.47
N LEU A 95 -0.91 8.48 -4.46
CA LEU A 95 0.04 7.92 -3.50
C LEU A 95 -0.34 8.26 -2.06
N PHE A 96 -0.91 9.44 -1.79
CA PHE A 96 -1.41 9.82 -0.46
C PHE A 96 -2.67 9.03 -0.08
N LEU A 97 -3.46 8.59 -1.07
CA LEU A 97 -4.55 7.66 -0.84
C LEU A 97 -4.00 6.29 -0.39
N ALA A 98 -3.08 5.69 -1.15
CA ALA A 98 -2.43 4.43 -0.77
C ALA A 98 -1.75 4.51 0.61
N MET A 99 -1.21 5.67 0.93
CA MET A 99 -0.63 6.00 2.23
C MET A 99 -1.66 6.00 3.36
N ALA A 100 -2.80 6.66 3.17
CA ALA A 100 -3.89 6.68 4.13
C ALA A 100 -4.46 5.27 4.37
N GLU A 101 -4.55 4.46 3.31
CA GLU A 101 -5.07 3.08 3.37
C GLU A 101 -4.15 2.12 4.13
N SER A 102 -2.85 2.10 3.82
CA SER A 102 -1.97 1.01 4.27
C SER A 102 -0.58 1.45 4.72
N LYS A 103 -0.25 2.74 4.59
CA LYS A 103 1.13 3.26 4.72
C LYS A 103 2.09 2.49 3.79
N PHE A 104 1.63 2.18 2.57
CA PHE A 104 2.31 1.37 1.55
C PHE A 104 2.66 -0.07 1.95
N SER A 105 2.07 -0.61 3.03
CA SER A 105 2.32 -1.99 3.40
C SER A 105 1.53 -2.95 2.51
N SER A 106 2.24 -3.72 1.67
CA SER A 106 1.64 -4.83 0.92
C SER A 106 1.19 -6.00 1.80
N MET A 107 1.56 -6.00 3.09
CA MET A 107 1.07 -6.96 4.09
C MET A 107 -0.11 -6.45 4.91
N ALA A 108 -0.52 -5.19 4.75
CA ALA A 108 -1.62 -4.60 5.53
C ALA A 108 -2.88 -5.47 5.46
N TYR A 109 -3.52 -5.65 6.60
CA TYR A 109 -4.75 -6.45 6.74
C TYR A 109 -5.69 -5.74 7.72
N SER A 110 -6.86 -5.32 7.26
CA SER A 110 -7.85 -4.66 8.12
C SER A 110 -8.75 -5.65 8.85
N ARG A 111 -9.42 -5.18 9.91
CA ARG A 111 -10.47 -5.95 10.60
C ARG A 111 -11.59 -6.39 9.65
N LYS A 112 -11.90 -5.55 8.64
CA LYS A 112 -12.89 -5.83 7.58
C LYS A 112 -12.33 -6.71 6.44
N LYS A 113 -11.11 -7.23 6.56
CA LYS A 113 -10.44 -8.12 5.60
C LYS A 113 -9.96 -7.45 4.29
N ALA A 114 -9.82 -6.12 4.31
CA ALA A 114 -9.12 -5.38 3.27
C ALA A 114 -7.62 -5.70 3.31
N VAL A 115 -6.96 -5.80 2.15
CA VAL A 115 -5.56 -6.28 2.07
C VAL A 115 -4.71 -5.44 1.14
N GLY A 116 -3.44 -5.28 1.54
CA GLY A 116 -2.36 -4.75 0.73
C GLY A 116 -2.35 -3.23 0.64
N ILE A 117 -1.57 -2.71 -0.32
CA ILE A 117 -1.29 -1.28 -0.47
C ILE A 117 -2.58 -0.47 -0.62
N TRP A 118 -3.47 -0.99 -1.46
CA TRP A 118 -4.73 -0.37 -1.84
C TRP A 118 -5.93 -0.84 -1.01
N GLN A 119 -5.70 -1.63 0.05
CA GLN A 119 -6.75 -2.11 0.96
C GLN A 119 -7.99 -2.69 0.23
N PHE A 120 -7.78 -3.52 -0.79
CA PHE A 120 -8.91 -4.11 -1.49
C PHE A 120 -9.64 -5.16 -0.67
N MET A 121 -10.97 -5.08 -0.69
CA MET A 121 -11.84 -6.15 -0.24
C MET A 121 -11.71 -7.37 -1.18
N PRO A 122 -11.90 -8.61 -0.70
CA PRO A 122 -11.73 -9.81 -1.54
C PRO A 122 -12.64 -9.83 -2.78
N SER A 123 -13.88 -9.35 -2.65
CA SER A 123 -14.85 -9.29 -3.76
C SER A 123 -14.40 -8.28 -4.82
N THR A 124 -14.10 -7.05 -4.42
CA THR A 124 -13.61 -5.98 -5.29
C THR A 124 -12.32 -6.37 -6.00
N ALA A 125 -11.38 -7.01 -5.30
CA ALA A 125 -10.14 -7.48 -5.91
C ALA A 125 -10.39 -8.49 -7.03
N LYS A 126 -11.30 -9.46 -6.82
CA LYS A 126 -11.66 -10.45 -7.85
C LYS A 126 -12.35 -9.81 -9.04
N GLU A 127 -13.24 -8.85 -8.81
CA GLU A 127 -13.90 -8.06 -9.86
C GLU A 127 -12.88 -7.29 -10.71
N LEU A 128 -11.82 -6.78 -10.08
CA LEU A 128 -10.70 -6.11 -10.75
C LEU A 128 -9.65 -7.08 -11.33
N GLY A 129 -9.96 -8.38 -11.41
CA GLY A 129 -9.11 -9.40 -12.04
C GLY A 129 -7.98 -9.96 -11.16
N LEU A 130 -7.90 -9.59 -9.88
CA LEU A 130 -6.89 -10.12 -8.96
C LEU A 130 -7.26 -11.53 -8.48
N LYS A 131 -6.27 -12.42 -8.47
CA LYS A 131 -6.39 -13.76 -7.89
C LYS A 131 -6.32 -13.68 -6.36
N VAL A 132 -7.44 -14.00 -5.72
CA VAL A 132 -7.54 -14.14 -4.26
C VAL A 132 -7.99 -15.56 -3.92
N ASN A 133 -7.04 -16.39 -3.51
CA ASN A 133 -7.26 -17.77 -3.13
C ASN A 133 -6.31 -18.22 -2.00
N HIS A 134 -6.36 -19.51 -1.68
CA HIS A 134 -5.60 -20.11 -0.58
C HIS A 134 -4.08 -20.03 -0.75
N TYR A 135 -3.57 -20.06 -1.98
CA TYR A 135 -2.12 -20.06 -2.25
C TYR A 135 -1.60 -18.68 -2.64
N ILE A 136 -2.44 -17.87 -3.28
CA ILE A 136 -2.10 -16.55 -3.79
C ILE A 136 -3.10 -15.51 -3.34
N ASP A 137 -2.61 -14.35 -2.91
CA ASP A 137 -3.40 -13.14 -2.71
C ASP A 137 -2.76 -11.96 -3.44
N GLU A 138 -3.15 -11.71 -4.69
CA GLU A 138 -2.58 -10.65 -5.53
C GLU A 138 -2.94 -9.24 -5.04
N ARG A 139 -3.79 -9.09 -4.02
CA ARG A 139 -3.91 -7.81 -3.31
C ARG A 139 -2.62 -7.41 -2.61
N ARG A 140 -1.76 -8.37 -2.28
CA ARG A 140 -0.43 -8.17 -1.71
C ARG A 140 0.66 -8.02 -2.77
N ASP A 141 0.33 -8.21 -4.06
CA ASP A 141 1.25 -7.94 -5.16
C ASP A 141 1.21 -6.42 -5.44
N PRO A 142 2.30 -5.67 -5.19
CA PRO A 142 2.29 -4.22 -5.32
C PRO A 142 2.11 -3.73 -6.75
N ILE A 143 2.52 -4.50 -7.77
CA ILE A 143 2.38 -4.12 -9.18
C ILE A 143 0.97 -4.48 -9.65
N LYS A 144 0.52 -5.73 -9.44
CA LYS A 144 -0.83 -6.13 -9.89
C LYS A 144 -1.93 -5.39 -9.14
N SER A 145 -1.80 -5.19 -7.84
CA SER A 145 -2.79 -4.41 -7.08
C SER A 145 -2.81 -2.94 -7.49
N THR A 146 -1.67 -2.36 -7.89
CA THR A 146 -1.63 -1.01 -8.45
C THR A 146 -2.29 -0.93 -9.82
N GLN A 147 -2.07 -1.93 -10.69
CA GLN A 147 -2.79 -2.01 -11.96
C GLN A 147 -4.31 -2.06 -11.73
N ALA A 148 -4.78 -2.88 -10.79
CA ALA A 148 -6.18 -2.96 -10.40
C ALA A 148 -6.70 -1.63 -9.81
N ALA A 149 -5.89 -0.94 -9.01
CA ALA A 149 -6.22 0.38 -8.47
C ALA A 149 -6.37 1.44 -9.56
N ILE A 150 -5.45 1.48 -10.51
CA ILE A 150 -5.56 2.37 -11.69
C ILE A 150 -6.85 2.09 -12.44
N THR A 151 -7.17 0.83 -12.73
CA THR A 151 -8.43 0.46 -13.39
C THR A 151 -9.65 0.94 -12.59
N TYR A 152 -9.63 0.76 -11.26
CA TYR A 152 -10.73 1.18 -10.41
C TYR A 152 -10.87 2.71 -10.34
N LEU A 153 -9.76 3.43 -10.16
CA LEU A 153 -9.71 4.90 -10.12
C LEU A 153 -10.22 5.51 -11.42
N LYS A 154 -9.78 4.99 -12.58
CA LYS A 154 -10.26 5.46 -13.89
C LYS A 154 -11.75 5.17 -14.09
N ARG A 155 -12.26 4.04 -13.59
CA ARG A 155 -13.69 3.73 -13.61
C ARG A 155 -14.50 4.72 -12.77
N LEU A 156 -14.02 5.06 -11.58
CA LEU A 156 -14.64 6.06 -10.73
C LEU A 156 -14.60 7.43 -11.41
N TYR A 157 -13.44 7.81 -11.97
CA TYR A 157 -13.26 9.10 -12.64
C TYR A 157 -14.22 9.28 -13.82
N LYS A 158 -14.42 8.23 -14.64
CA LYS A 158 -15.40 8.25 -15.74
C LYS A 158 -16.82 8.56 -15.27
N GLN A 159 -17.16 8.23 -14.02
CA GLN A 159 -18.49 8.43 -13.43
C GLN A 159 -18.61 9.73 -12.63
N THR A 160 -17.50 10.27 -12.12
CA THR A 160 -17.51 11.45 -11.24
C THR A 160 -16.97 12.71 -11.90
N GLY A 161 -16.14 12.62 -12.94
CA GLY A 161 -15.47 13.75 -13.60
C GLY A 161 -14.37 14.42 -12.79
N GLU A 162 -14.40 14.30 -11.46
CA GLU A 162 -13.49 14.98 -10.54
C GLU A 162 -12.70 14.02 -9.64
N TRP A 163 -11.40 14.28 -9.43
CA TRP A 163 -10.51 13.40 -8.67
C TRP A 163 -10.80 13.38 -7.16
N TYR A 164 -11.24 14.49 -6.56
CA TYR A 164 -11.66 14.49 -5.15
C TYR A 164 -12.92 13.63 -4.94
N LEU A 165 -13.84 13.62 -5.90
CA LEU A 165 -15.00 12.72 -5.90
C LEU A 165 -14.58 11.26 -6.08
N VAL A 166 -13.54 10.99 -6.87
CA VAL A 166 -12.94 9.64 -6.96
C VAL A 166 -12.43 9.19 -5.60
N ALA A 167 -11.68 10.02 -4.88
CA ALA A 167 -11.17 9.69 -3.55
C ALA A 167 -12.33 9.43 -2.56
N MET A 168 -13.40 10.23 -2.61
CA MET A 168 -14.61 9.99 -1.80
C MET A 168 -15.28 8.66 -2.16
N ALA A 169 -15.43 8.39 -3.46
CA ALA A 169 -16.10 7.19 -3.96
C ALA A 169 -15.27 5.93 -3.70
N TYR A 170 -13.95 6.05 -3.64
CA TYR A 170 -13.05 4.96 -3.25
C TYR A 170 -13.34 4.48 -1.83
N ASN A 171 -13.46 5.40 -0.88
CA ASN A 171 -13.70 5.10 0.54
C ASN A 171 -15.18 4.77 0.85
N TYR A 172 -16.11 5.56 0.32
CA TYR A 172 -17.53 5.49 0.70
C TYR A 172 -18.40 4.69 -0.29
N GLY A 173 -17.91 4.50 -1.51
CA GLY A 173 -18.62 3.86 -2.61
C GLY A 173 -19.33 4.87 -3.51
N LEU A 174 -19.20 4.67 -4.84
CA LEU A 174 -19.71 5.58 -5.88
C LEU A 174 -21.19 5.95 -5.69
N ARG A 175 -22.08 4.96 -5.54
CA ARG A 175 -23.52 5.21 -5.40
C ARG A 175 -23.84 6.06 -4.16
N LYS A 176 -23.10 5.89 -3.07
CA LYS A 176 -23.33 6.68 -1.86
C LYS A 176 -22.85 8.12 -2.02
N VAL A 177 -21.74 8.32 -2.74
CA VAL A 177 -21.27 9.67 -3.10
C VAL A 177 -22.27 10.35 -4.04
N GLN A 178 -22.80 9.66 -5.04
CA GLN A 178 -23.85 10.20 -5.91
C GLN A 178 -25.11 10.60 -5.13
N ASN A 179 -25.53 9.79 -4.15
CA ASN A 179 -26.63 10.14 -3.26
C ASN A 179 -26.32 11.36 -2.40
N ALA A 180 -25.09 11.48 -1.89
CA ALA A 180 -24.66 12.64 -1.11
C ALA A 180 -24.66 13.93 -1.95
N ILE A 181 -24.18 13.86 -3.20
CA ILE A 181 -24.24 14.97 -4.17
C ILE A 181 -25.69 15.39 -4.43
N LYS A 182 -26.56 14.41 -4.69
CA LYS A 182 -27.99 14.67 -4.90
C LYS A 182 -28.65 15.33 -3.69
N ALA A 183 -28.32 14.88 -2.48
CA ALA A 183 -28.84 15.45 -1.24
C ALA A 183 -28.31 16.87 -0.98
N ALA A 184 -27.05 17.13 -1.33
CA ALA A 184 -26.42 18.44 -1.19
C ALA A 184 -26.84 19.44 -2.30
N GLY A 185 -27.37 18.95 -3.42
CA GLY A 185 -27.67 19.75 -4.61
C GLY A 185 -26.43 20.26 -5.35
N THR A 186 -25.24 19.76 -5.00
CA THR A 186 -23.95 20.22 -5.51
C THR A 186 -22.86 19.18 -5.26
N SER A 187 -21.81 19.19 -6.08
CA SER A 187 -20.60 18.39 -5.89
C SER A 187 -19.48 19.16 -5.18
N ASP A 188 -19.72 20.41 -4.76
CA ASP A 188 -18.71 21.22 -4.08
C ASP A 188 -18.14 20.49 -2.86
N ILE A 189 -16.83 20.25 -2.89
CA ILE A 189 -16.09 19.57 -1.83
C ILE A 189 -16.30 20.22 -0.45
N LYS A 190 -16.40 21.55 -0.38
CA LYS A 190 -16.64 22.28 0.87
C LYS A 190 -17.97 21.87 1.48
N ILE A 191 -19.01 21.80 0.66
CA ILE A 191 -20.37 21.45 1.10
C ILE A 191 -20.44 19.97 1.47
N LEU A 192 -19.84 19.09 0.66
CA LEU A 192 -19.83 17.65 0.94
C LEU A 192 -19.05 17.28 2.22
N LEU A 193 -18.03 18.07 2.56
CA LEU A 193 -17.20 17.89 3.77
C LEU A 193 -17.68 18.71 4.97
N ASP A 194 -18.84 19.35 4.91
CA ASP A 194 -19.40 20.13 6.01
C ASP A 194 -19.74 19.21 7.22
N GLU A 195 -19.29 19.61 8.42
CA GLU A 195 -19.46 18.85 9.67
C GLU A 195 -20.89 18.90 10.22
N ASP A 196 -21.62 19.98 9.92
CA ASP A 196 -22.97 20.23 10.43
C ASP A 196 -24.01 19.61 9.49
N LYS A 197 -23.79 19.71 8.17
CA LYS A 197 -24.69 19.14 7.15
C LYS A 197 -24.59 17.62 7.02
N LYS A 198 -23.41 17.05 7.26
CA LYS A 198 -23.17 15.60 7.35
C LYS A 198 -23.62 14.76 6.13
N TYR A 199 -23.51 15.29 4.91
CA TYR A 199 -23.84 14.54 3.68
C TYR A 199 -22.99 13.27 3.49
N LEU A 200 -21.73 13.33 3.91
CA LEU A 200 -20.81 12.19 4.01
C LEU A 200 -20.63 11.78 5.47
N PRO A 201 -20.36 10.50 5.78
CA PRO A 201 -20.07 10.09 7.15
C PRO A 201 -18.74 10.69 7.64
N LYS A 202 -18.60 10.84 8.96
CA LYS A 202 -17.38 11.38 9.59
C LYS A 202 -16.11 10.66 9.14
N GLU A 203 -16.14 9.33 9.03
CA GLU A 203 -15.02 8.50 8.55
C GLU A 203 -14.52 8.97 7.18
N THR A 204 -15.43 9.16 6.21
CA THR A 204 -15.08 9.63 4.86
C THR A 204 -14.59 11.06 4.87
N ARG A 205 -15.22 11.95 5.66
CA ARG A 205 -14.75 13.34 5.75
C ARG A 205 -13.33 13.42 6.31
N GLU A 206 -13.04 12.69 7.38
CA GLU A 206 -11.71 12.61 7.98
C GLU A 206 -10.69 11.96 7.03
N TYR A 207 -11.09 10.95 6.29
CA TYR A 207 -10.26 10.30 5.28
C TYR A 207 -9.80 11.27 4.19
N ILE A 208 -10.72 12.03 3.59
CA ILE A 208 -10.39 13.02 2.55
C ILE A 208 -9.50 14.12 3.11
N ARG A 209 -9.81 14.64 4.31
CA ARG A 209 -8.96 15.63 4.97
C ARG A 209 -7.56 15.10 5.24
N SER A 210 -7.43 13.82 5.62
CA SER A 210 -6.14 13.17 5.83
C SER A 210 -5.32 13.11 4.53
N ILE A 211 -5.93 12.73 3.41
CA ILE A 211 -5.26 12.68 2.10
C ILE A 211 -4.76 14.07 1.70
N LEU A 212 -5.63 15.08 1.75
CA LEU A 212 -5.27 16.44 1.38
C LEU A 212 -4.17 17.01 2.29
N SER A 213 -4.24 16.73 3.59
CA SER A 213 -3.24 17.22 4.54
C SER A 213 -1.89 16.52 4.38
N LEU A 214 -1.87 15.23 4.00
CA LEU A 214 -0.64 14.54 3.56
C LEU A 214 -0.09 15.23 2.32
N ALA A 215 -0.92 15.46 1.31
CA ALA A 215 -0.50 16.07 0.06
C ALA A 215 0.16 17.44 0.27
N LEU A 216 -0.48 18.31 1.08
CA LEU A 216 0.07 19.61 1.46
C LEU A 216 1.39 19.51 2.20
N LYS A 217 1.46 18.61 3.20
CA LYS A 217 2.65 18.47 4.02
C LYS A 217 3.84 18.00 3.20
N PHE A 218 3.64 17.01 2.32
CA PHE A 218 4.69 16.53 1.45
C PHE A 218 5.20 17.62 0.49
N ASN A 219 4.31 18.41 -0.11
CA ASN A 219 4.72 19.51 -1.01
C ASN A 219 5.39 20.69 -0.27
N SER A 220 4.93 21.03 0.94
CA SER A 220 5.53 22.13 1.75
C SER A 220 6.94 21.81 2.26
N LEU A 221 7.28 20.52 2.39
CA LEU A 221 8.56 20.04 2.93
C LEU A 221 9.67 19.96 1.88
N ASP A 222 9.34 20.09 0.59
CA ASP A 222 10.33 20.14 -0.49
C ASP A 222 11.24 21.40 -0.41
N ASN A 223 10.90 22.37 0.45
CA ASN A 223 11.72 23.55 0.75
C ASN A 223 12.79 23.33 1.85
N LEU A 224 12.85 22.14 2.49
CA LEU A 224 13.91 21.81 3.46
C LEU A 224 14.98 20.92 2.81
N LYS A 225 16.19 21.49 2.67
CA LYS A 225 17.38 20.92 2.01
C LYS A 225 17.77 19.48 2.41
N ASP A 226 17.27 18.94 3.53
CA ASP A 226 17.65 17.61 4.03
C ASP A 226 16.69 16.47 3.67
N LYS A 227 15.72 16.69 2.76
CA LYS A 227 14.68 15.68 2.46
C LYS A 227 14.28 15.65 1.00
N GLU A 228 15.26 15.56 0.11
CA GLU A 228 15.08 15.27 -1.32
C GLU A 228 14.29 13.95 -1.51
N TYR A 229 12.97 14.13 -1.47
CA TYR A 229 11.82 13.40 -1.96
C TYR A 229 11.57 11.93 -1.57
N LEU A 230 10.62 11.68 -0.66
CA LEU A 230 10.03 10.35 -0.46
C LEU A 230 9.16 9.86 -1.63
N LEU A 231 8.77 10.73 -2.57
CA LEU A 231 8.05 10.35 -3.79
C LEU A 231 8.87 10.53 -5.08
N ASN A 232 10.03 11.20 -5.03
CA ASN A 232 10.93 11.46 -6.17
C ASN A 232 12.35 10.91 -5.97
N ARG A 233 12.67 10.28 -4.83
CA ARG A 233 13.94 9.56 -4.67
C ARG A 233 13.96 8.41 -5.68
N GLY A 234 15.07 8.23 -6.39
CA GLY A 234 15.24 7.06 -7.26
C GLY A 234 15.01 5.76 -6.48
N ALA A 235 14.38 4.76 -7.10
CA ALA A 235 14.28 3.44 -6.45
C ALA A 235 15.70 2.93 -6.16
N ARG A 236 16.04 2.73 -4.87
CA ARG A 236 17.33 2.12 -4.50
C ARG A 236 17.48 0.69 -5.06
N VAL A 237 16.36 0.05 -5.37
CA VAL A 237 16.29 -1.29 -5.97
C VAL A 237 15.27 -1.25 -7.10
N SER A 238 15.72 -1.43 -8.34
CA SER A 238 14.84 -1.67 -9.47
C SER A 238 14.42 -3.14 -9.47
N LEU A 239 13.14 -3.42 -9.67
CA LEU A 239 12.60 -4.79 -9.68
C LEU A 239 12.21 -5.19 -11.09
N VAL A 240 12.47 -6.45 -11.43
CA VAL A 240 12.04 -7.06 -12.68
C VAL A 240 11.22 -8.32 -12.40
N GLY A 241 10.10 -8.46 -13.09
CA GLY A 241 9.27 -9.66 -13.04
C GLY A 241 9.81 -10.73 -13.97
N VAL A 242 10.03 -11.94 -13.45
CA VAL A 242 10.57 -13.07 -14.19
C VAL A 242 9.64 -14.28 -14.08
N PRO A 243 9.36 -15.01 -15.17
CA PRO A 243 8.46 -16.15 -15.14
C PRO A 243 9.14 -17.39 -14.54
N PHE A 244 8.48 -18.03 -13.58
CA PHE A 244 8.87 -19.32 -13.03
C PHE A 244 7.75 -20.34 -13.24
N LYS A 245 8.13 -21.60 -13.52
CA LYS A 245 7.17 -22.70 -13.64
C LYS A 245 6.44 -22.90 -12.31
N ARG A 246 5.17 -23.30 -12.38
CA ARG A 246 4.42 -23.80 -11.22
C ARG A 246 5.23 -24.77 -10.38
N ARG A 247 4.89 -24.89 -9.10
CA ARG A 247 5.54 -25.83 -8.16
C ARG A 247 7.02 -25.53 -7.86
N THR A 248 7.55 -24.39 -8.29
CA THR A 248 8.92 -23.97 -7.96
C THR A 248 9.03 -23.55 -6.49
N SER A 249 10.06 -24.04 -5.78
CA SER A 249 10.37 -23.63 -4.40
C SER A 249 10.99 -22.23 -4.36
N LEU A 250 10.40 -21.32 -3.58
CA LEU A 250 10.95 -19.97 -3.40
C LEU A 250 12.29 -19.99 -2.67
N ILE A 251 12.55 -21.02 -1.86
CA ILE A 251 13.85 -21.22 -1.19
C ILE A 251 14.94 -21.51 -2.22
N GLN A 252 14.64 -22.39 -3.18
CA GLN A 252 15.59 -22.69 -4.25
C GLN A 252 15.80 -21.47 -5.16
N VAL A 253 14.76 -20.69 -5.44
CA VAL A 253 14.90 -19.43 -6.19
C VAL A 253 15.81 -18.46 -5.45
N ALA A 254 15.60 -18.25 -4.15
CA ALA A 254 16.43 -17.36 -3.34
C ALA A 254 17.90 -17.80 -3.33
N LYS A 255 18.17 -19.09 -3.07
CA LYS A 255 19.51 -19.68 -3.14
C LYS A 255 20.14 -19.51 -4.53
N ASN A 256 19.35 -19.75 -5.58
CA ASN A 256 19.77 -19.57 -6.98
C ASN A 256 20.00 -18.11 -7.37
N LEU A 257 19.67 -17.12 -6.55
CA LEU A 257 19.94 -15.71 -6.82
C LEU A 257 20.90 -15.08 -5.79
N ASN A 258 21.45 -15.91 -4.89
CA ASN A 258 22.23 -15.45 -3.74
C ASN A 258 21.45 -14.38 -2.95
N LEU A 259 20.20 -14.70 -2.61
CA LEU A 259 19.30 -13.90 -1.78
C LEU A 259 18.84 -14.73 -0.58
N SER A 260 18.55 -14.06 0.54
CA SER A 260 17.78 -14.70 1.60
C SER A 260 16.34 -14.93 1.14
N LEU A 261 15.69 -15.97 1.66
CA LEU A 261 14.27 -16.22 1.40
C LEU A 261 13.42 -15.01 1.83
N GLU A 262 13.74 -14.39 2.96
CA GLU A 262 13.05 -13.22 3.48
C GLU A 262 13.11 -12.05 2.49
N THR A 263 14.31 -11.75 1.96
CA THR A 263 14.47 -10.68 0.96
C THR A 263 13.65 -10.98 -0.29
N LEU A 264 13.69 -12.20 -0.83
CA LEU A 264 12.86 -12.57 -1.99
C LEU A 264 11.36 -12.44 -1.69
N LYS A 265 10.91 -12.89 -0.51
CA LYS A 265 9.51 -12.77 -0.09
C LYS A 265 9.08 -11.33 0.13
N SER A 266 9.98 -10.45 0.56
CA SER A 266 9.70 -9.03 0.71
C SER A 266 9.26 -8.38 -0.61
N TYR A 267 9.67 -8.96 -1.74
CA TYR A 267 9.25 -8.55 -3.08
C TYR A 267 7.98 -9.24 -3.57
N ASN A 268 7.60 -10.37 -2.95
CA ASN A 268 6.62 -11.31 -3.47
C ASN A 268 5.59 -11.75 -2.41
N HIS A 269 5.00 -10.79 -1.69
CA HIS A 269 4.04 -11.04 -0.61
C HIS A 269 2.72 -11.71 -1.05
N GLN A 270 2.45 -11.78 -2.35
CA GLN A 270 1.29 -12.47 -2.91
C GLN A 270 1.33 -13.98 -2.71
N PHE A 271 2.51 -14.59 -2.61
CA PHE A 271 2.63 -16.02 -2.34
C PHE A 271 2.51 -16.29 -0.84
N ARG A 272 1.46 -17.01 -0.45
CA ARG A 272 1.19 -17.36 0.95
C ARG A 272 2.15 -18.44 1.47
N TYR A 273 2.72 -19.21 0.55
CA TYR A 273 3.59 -20.36 0.79
C TYR A 273 4.96 -20.20 0.15
N ASN A 274 5.94 -20.98 0.61
CA ASN A 274 7.30 -20.95 0.07
C ASN A 274 7.44 -21.77 -1.23
N ILE A 275 6.33 -21.97 -1.93
CA ILE A 275 6.24 -22.72 -3.17
C ILE A 275 5.18 -22.11 -4.09
N LEU A 276 5.47 -22.07 -5.40
CA LEU A 276 4.52 -21.59 -6.39
C LEU A 276 3.35 -22.58 -6.53
N PRO A 277 2.10 -22.10 -6.68
CA PRO A 277 0.94 -22.99 -6.75
C PRO A 277 0.94 -23.85 -8.02
N SER A 278 0.03 -24.83 -8.09
CA SER A 278 -0.05 -25.79 -9.20
C SER A 278 -1.00 -25.39 -10.33
N LYS A 279 -1.88 -24.41 -10.09
CA LYS A 279 -3.02 -24.09 -10.96
C LYS A 279 -2.58 -23.56 -12.33
N ASP A 280 -1.91 -22.42 -12.35
CA ASP A 280 -1.38 -21.80 -13.57
C ASP A 280 -0.04 -22.43 -13.96
N PRO A 281 0.35 -22.46 -15.25
CA PRO A 281 1.61 -23.05 -15.71
C PRO A 281 2.85 -22.28 -15.25
N THR A 282 2.73 -20.96 -15.15
CA THR A 282 3.80 -20.04 -14.74
C THR A 282 3.29 -18.97 -13.79
N TYR A 283 4.18 -18.45 -12.95
CA TYR A 283 3.94 -17.29 -12.10
C TYR A 283 5.12 -16.33 -12.18
N THR A 284 4.83 -15.04 -12.11
CA THR A 284 5.85 -13.99 -12.04
C THR A 284 6.42 -13.90 -10.63
N ILE A 285 7.74 -13.95 -10.51
CA ILE A 285 8.48 -13.61 -9.29
C ILE A 285 9.26 -12.32 -9.57
N TYR A 286 9.12 -11.33 -8.70
CA TYR A 286 9.90 -10.12 -8.73
C TYR A 286 11.27 -10.34 -8.09
N ILE A 287 12.32 -9.98 -8.80
CA ILE A 287 13.71 -10.05 -8.34
C ILE A 287 14.37 -8.68 -8.55
N PRO A 288 15.42 -8.34 -7.78
CA PRO A 288 16.23 -7.17 -8.07
C PRO A 288 16.84 -7.25 -9.48
N TYR A 289 16.81 -6.13 -10.21
CA TYR A 289 17.25 -6.06 -11.60
C TYR A 289 18.70 -6.53 -11.77
N GLU A 290 19.59 -6.22 -10.82
CA GLU A 290 20.98 -6.66 -10.82
C GLU A 290 21.15 -8.20 -10.77
N LYS A 291 20.10 -8.93 -10.34
CA LYS A 291 20.09 -10.39 -10.33
C LYS A 291 19.65 -11.00 -11.67
N LEU A 292 19.19 -10.20 -12.63
CA LEU A 292 18.66 -10.69 -13.91
C LEU A 292 19.71 -11.43 -14.74
N ALA A 293 20.95 -10.93 -14.79
CA ALA A 293 22.04 -11.59 -15.51
C ALA A 293 22.38 -12.96 -14.90
N LEU A 294 22.50 -13.02 -13.57
CA LEU A 294 22.73 -14.26 -12.82
C LEU A 294 21.59 -15.27 -13.03
N PHE A 295 20.34 -14.81 -13.00
CA PHE A 295 19.17 -15.63 -13.29
C PHE A 295 19.26 -16.27 -14.68
N LYS A 296 19.48 -15.46 -15.74
CA LYS A 296 19.59 -15.94 -17.12
C LYS A 296 20.72 -16.97 -17.27
N GLN A 297 21.89 -16.70 -16.68
CA GLN A 297 23.02 -17.63 -16.71
C GLN A 297 22.69 -18.99 -16.09
N ARG A 298 22.06 -19.00 -14.91
CA ARG A 298 21.70 -20.24 -14.19
C ARG A 298 20.56 -21.00 -14.86
N GLN A 299 19.60 -20.29 -15.46
CA GLN A 299 18.51 -20.89 -16.23
C GLN A 299 19.02 -21.65 -17.46
N LEU A 300 19.98 -21.06 -18.20
CA LEU A 300 20.61 -21.70 -19.35
C LEU A 300 21.36 -22.98 -18.97
N LYS A 301 22.05 -23.00 -17.82
CA LYS A 301 22.73 -24.19 -17.30
C LYS A 301 21.75 -25.31 -16.92
N GLN A 302 20.60 -24.98 -16.33
CA GLN A 302 19.57 -25.97 -15.98
C GLN A 302 18.93 -26.59 -17.22
N ASN A 303 18.70 -25.82 -18.29
CA ASN A 303 18.08 -26.33 -19.51
C ASN A 303 18.97 -27.33 -20.28
N LYS A 304 20.29 -27.33 -20.05
CA LYS A 304 21.22 -28.31 -20.64
C LYS A 304 21.21 -29.69 -19.95
N ASN A 305 20.64 -29.79 -18.76
CA ASN A 305 20.65 -31.02 -17.93
C ASN A 305 19.27 -31.71 -17.82
N ILE A 306 18.41 -31.61 -18.85
CA ILE A 306 17.05 -32.16 -18.78
C ILE A 306 17.06 -33.68 -19.04
N GLN A 307 17.29 -34.47 -17.99
CA GLN A 307 16.73 -35.82 -17.88
C GLN A 307 15.77 -35.87 -16.69
N ALA A 308 14.59 -36.43 -16.95
CA ALA A 308 13.44 -36.66 -16.06
C ALA A 308 12.65 -35.43 -15.56
N SER A 309 11.37 -35.40 -15.92
CA SER A 309 10.35 -34.60 -15.24
C SER A 309 10.20 -35.07 -13.78
N PRO A 310 10.54 -34.27 -12.76
CA PRO A 310 10.37 -34.71 -11.40
C PRO A 310 8.88 -34.83 -11.09
N LYS A 311 8.46 -35.98 -10.55
CA LYS A 311 7.18 -36.16 -9.84
C LYS A 311 6.97 -34.98 -8.90
N SER A 312 5.73 -34.50 -8.78
CA SER A 312 5.37 -33.29 -8.03
C SER A 312 6.13 -33.22 -6.69
N PRO A 313 6.92 -32.16 -6.43
CA PRO A 313 7.76 -32.08 -5.22
C PRO A 313 6.96 -31.83 -3.94
N PHE A 314 5.62 -31.83 -4.02
CA PHE A 314 4.74 -31.68 -2.86
C PHE A 314 3.32 -32.21 -3.11
N ILE A 315 2.63 -32.46 -2.00
CA ILE A 315 1.22 -32.83 -1.88
C ILE A 315 0.51 -31.72 -1.08
N THR A 316 -0.76 -31.44 -1.38
CA THR A 316 -1.60 -30.62 -0.49
C THR A 316 -2.36 -31.57 0.44
N HIS A 317 -2.25 -31.34 1.74
CA HIS A 317 -2.96 -32.08 2.77
C HIS A 317 -3.96 -31.16 3.49
N VAL A 318 -5.19 -31.61 3.72
CA VAL A 318 -6.19 -30.90 4.51
C VAL A 318 -6.21 -31.51 5.90
N VAL A 319 -5.92 -30.70 6.93
CA VAL A 319 -5.86 -31.15 8.33
C VAL A 319 -7.24 -31.63 8.77
N LEU A 320 -7.33 -32.88 9.19
CA LEU A 320 -8.53 -33.52 9.71
C LEU A 320 -8.61 -33.38 11.25
N PRO A 321 -9.79 -33.57 11.86
CA PRO A 321 -9.92 -33.59 13.32
C PRO A 321 -8.92 -34.55 13.96
N LYS A 322 -8.28 -34.10 15.06
CA LYS A 322 -7.26 -34.84 15.84
C LYS A 322 -5.92 -35.07 15.14
N GLU A 323 -5.70 -34.55 13.92
CA GLU A 323 -4.36 -34.58 13.32
C GLU A 323 -3.43 -33.53 13.94
N THR A 324 -2.20 -33.95 14.23
CA THR A 324 -1.10 -33.08 14.65
C THR A 324 -0.05 -32.97 13.55
N LEU A 325 0.76 -31.92 13.60
CA LEU A 325 1.85 -31.75 12.64
C LEU A 325 2.84 -32.94 12.65
N SER A 326 3.05 -33.54 13.83
CA SER A 326 3.84 -34.77 13.99
C SER A 326 3.18 -35.97 13.30
N SER A 327 1.88 -36.18 13.50
CA SER A 327 1.15 -37.28 12.85
C SER A 327 1.16 -37.16 11.31
N ILE A 328 1.03 -35.94 10.80
CA ILE A 328 1.07 -35.63 9.37
C ILE A 328 2.49 -35.84 8.84
N ALA A 329 3.51 -35.34 9.54
CA ALA A 329 4.92 -35.55 9.20
C ALA A 329 5.27 -37.04 9.10
N LYS A 330 4.83 -37.84 10.08
CA LYS A 330 4.98 -39.31 10.07
C LYS A 330 4.29 -39.95 8.87
N ARG A 331 3.04 -39.58 8.58
CA ARG A 331 2.27 -40.12 7.45
C ARG A 331 3.00 -39.93 6.12
N TYR A 332 3.54 -38.74 5.89
CA TYR A 332 4.20 -38.40 4.63
C TYR A 332 5.71 -38.65 4.64
N GLN A 333 6.26 -39.17 5.73
CA GLN A 333 7.70 -39.45 5.91
C GLN A 333 8.59 -38.21 5.69
N VAL A 334 8.15 -37.07 6.22
CA VAL A 334 8.87 -35.78 6.16
C VAL A 334 9.13 -35.26 7.56
N SER A 335 10.04 -34.30 7.73
CA SER A 335 10.24 -33.66 9.03
C SER A 335 9.15 -32.62 9.31
N ILE A 336 8.80 -32.44 10.58
CA ILE A 336 7.95 -31.33 11.05
C ILE A 336 8.49 -29.99 10.53
N SER A 337 9.81 -29.78 10.65
CA SER A 337 10.51 -28.58 10.19
C SER A 337 10.32 -28.31 8.69
N SER A 338 10.29 -29.35 7.86
CA SER A 338 10.08 -29.19 6.42
C SER A 338 8.65 -28.74 6.09
N ILE A 339 7.64 -29.26 6.83
CA ILE A 339 6.25 -28.80 6.68
C ILE A 339 6.13 -27.37 7.16
N GLN A 340 6.70 -27.02 8.32
CA GLN A 340 6.69 -25.66 8.85
C GLN A 340 7.32 -24.68 7.85
N LEU A 341 8.49 -25.03 7.32
CA LEU A 341 9.20 -24.21 6.36
C LEU A 341 8.41 -24.05 5.05
N ALA A 342 7.81 -25.10 4.50
CA ALA A 342 6.98 -24.99 3.30
C ALA A 342 5.73 -24.12 3.52
N ASN A 343 5.15 -24.20 4.72
CA ASN A 343 3.91 -23.54 5.09
C ASN A 343 4.07 -22.16 5.75
N ASN A 344 5.31 -21.72 5.97
CA ASN A 344 5.61 -20.50 6.72
C ASN A 344 4.99 -20.50 8.13
N LEU A 345 4.98 -21.67 8.79
CA LEU A 345 4.52 -21.82 10.18
C LEU A 345 5.67 -21.49 11.14
N LYS A 346 5.36 -20.80 12.23
CA LYS A 346 6.34 -20.45 13.28
C LYS A 346 6.48 -21.55 14.33
N ASP A 347 5.43 -22.32 14.53
CA ASP A 347 5.31 -23.36 15.54
C ASP A 347 4.56 -24.58 14.96
N SER A 348 4.18 -25.51 15.82
CA SER A 348 3.44 -26.72 15.42
C SER A 348 1.92 -26.55 15.46
N ASN A 349 1.41 -25.34 15.66
CA ASN A 349 -0.02 -25.08 15.74
C ASN A 349 -0.66 -25.17 14.36
N ILE A 350 -1.63 -26.07 14.23
CA ILE A 350 -2.43 -26.26 13.02
C ILE A 350 -3.90 -26.36 13.39
N PHE A 351 -4.76 -25.92 12.48
CA PHE A 351 -6.21 -25.87 12.69
C PHE A 351 -6.92 -26.88 11.79
N ILE A 352 -8.06 -27.40 12.26
CA ILE A 352 -8.92 -28.29 11.46
C ILE A 352 -9.30 -27.57 10.15
N HIS A 353 -9.26 -28.30 9.03
CA HIS A 353 -9.46 -27.82 7.66
C HIS A 353 -8.38 -26.88 7.12
N GLN A 354 -7.31 -26.61 7.87
CA GLN A 354 -6.15 -25.93 7.34
C GLN A 354 -5.53 -26.77 6.22
N ARG A 355 -5.21 -26.14 5.09
CA ARG A 355 -4.45 -26.81 4.02
C ARG A 355 -2.97 -26.58 4.21
N LEU A 356 -2.21 -27.67 4.19
CA LEU A 356 -0.75 -27.69 4.31
C LEU A 356 -0.10 -28.17 3.02
N ILE A 357 0.96 -27.51 2.62
CA ILE A 357 1.93 -27.98 1.62
C ILE A 357 2.85 -29.00 2.28
N ILE A 358 2.83 -30.23 1.79
CA ILE A 358 3.70 -31.31 2.25
C ILE A 358 4.79 -31.56 1.21
N PRO A 359 6.06 -31.25 1.49
CA PRO A 359 7.15 -31.41 0.54
C PRO A 359 7.58 -32.88 0.40
N THR A 360 7.37 -33.50 -0.75
CA THR A 360 7.63 -34.94 -0.97
C THR A 360 9.09 -35.25 -1.34
N ASN A 361 9.90 -34.23 -1.65
CA ASN A 361 11.32 -34.41 -1.92
C ASN A 361 12.16 -33.91 -0.73
N LYS A 362 12.74 -34.86 0.01
CA LYS A 362 13.59 -34.62 1.19
C LYS A 362 14.78 -33.69 0.90
N LYS A 363 15.30 -33.66 -0.33
CA LYS A 363 16.45 -32.81 -0.71
C LYS A 363 16.12 -31.32 -0.91
N LEU A 364 14.85 -30.96 -1.16
CA LEU A 364 14.49 -29.58 -1.55
C LEU A 364 14.42 -28.58 -0.38
N LEU A 365 14.49 -29.04 0.88
CA LEU A 365 14.30 -28.21 2.06
C LEU A 365 15.32 -28.44 3.19
N ALA A 366 16.27 -29.36 3.00
CA ALA A 366 17.23 -29.75 4.04
C ALA A 366 18.36 -28.73 4.31
N THR A 367 18.41 -27.59 3.62
CA THR A 367 19.46 -26.58 3.87
C THR A 367 19.03 -25.55 4.91
N ARG A 368 19.08 -25.95 6.18
CA ARG A 368 19.52 -25.09 7.28
C ARG A 368 20.72 -25.81 7.89
N GLU A 369 21.92 -25.47 7.42
CA GLU A 369 23.10 -25.65 8.27
C GLU A 369 23.14 -24.46 9.24
N PHE A 370 23.62 -24.77 10.44
CA PHE A 370 23.51 -24.03 11.69
C PHE A 370 24.07 -22.60 11.64
#